data_AF-A0A533SHN3-F1
#
_entry.id   AF-A0A533SHN3-F1
#
_cell.length_a   1.000
_cell.length_b   1.000
_cell.length_c   1.000
_cell.angle_alpha   90.00
_cell.angle_beta   90.00
_cell.angle_gamma   90.00
#
_symmetry.space_group_name_H-M   'P 1'
#
loop_
_entity.id
_entity.type
_entity.pdbx_description
1 polymer ?
#
loop_
_entity_poly.entity_id
_entity_poly.type
_entity_poly.pdbx_seq_one_letter_code
_entity_poly.pdbx_strand_id
1 'polypeptide(L)'
;IQQLEKTGIIYTYADTVAPRRGRLHRYYFENVSMIPDVKQYHVYDFLGRRSVGVLDQEFVGRNGREGVEFIMRGHTWRILSIDDEKRLVNVEPVYGSLGAIPSWEGEIIPVPMDVAVEVGALRGEVAKRVLTCDNPTVALNPYPLDAEAKERVVDYVKEQVGKGFEVPTDKRIVVEGYERFIVFHACFGDMVNEALGRTLAALLSSRLGVPIGVQVDPYRIAFIAEEFIHAKDVVNEVLSLKPGDVTSIVKATLPETTLFAWKLWHVAKRFGVVEREADYRLNQARALASMLKDTPVFAETLREITTEKLDLENTERVISMVNAGEITVVLTRGREVHSPMALPIIDRIVPHDLLRPAFPTRDVTNLVKERLLNERMKFICLSRNDWEGVYPVRLLPDRVQCLKCHSTMVTVTVPQDFELRRIIEKHMAKVKLNAEEERRWLTAWKAAGIIQTYGRLGATVLAGRGVGPTT
;
A
#
# COMPACT_ATOMS: atom_id res chain seq x y z
N ILE A 1 21.43 3.79 38.79
CA ILE A 1 22.50 3.29 39.69
C ILE A 1 22.15 1.91 40.23
N GLN A 2 21.07 1.75 41.01
CA GLN A 2 20.66 0.44 41.58
C GLN A 2 20.57 -0.70 40.54
N GLN A 3 20.06 -0.43 39.34
CA GLN A 3 20.02 -1.43 38.26
C GLN A 3 21.43 -1.89 37.84
N LEU A 4 22.34 -0.94 37.59
CA LEU A 4 23.72 -1.22 37.17
C LEU A 4 24.52 -1.97 38.25
N GLU A 5 24.18 -1.75 39.52
CA GLU A 5 24.75 -2.49 40.63
C GLU A 5 24.21 -3.92 40.70
N LYS A 6 22.88 -4.11 40.57
CA LYS A 6 22.26 -5.45 40.52
C LYS A 6 22.78 -6.29 39.34
N THR A 7 23.04 -5.68 38.19
CA THR A 7 23.65 -6.36 37.03
C THR A 7 25.16 -6.54 37.16
N GLY A 8 25.77 -6.02 38.22
CA GLY A 8 27.20 -6.16 38.50
C GLY A 8 28.10 -5.42 37.51
N ILE A 9 27.61 -4.30 36.97
CA ILE A 9 28.38 -3.39 36.10
C ILE A 9 29.17 -2.39 36.95
N ILE A 10 28.55 -1.91 38.03
CA ILE A 10 29.16 -1.02 39.03
C ILE A 10 29.09 -1.68 40.41
N TYR A 11 29.88 -1.19 41.35
CA TYR A 11 29.63 -1.43 42.77
C TYR A 11 29.46 -0.08 43.47
N THR A 12 28.50 0.00 44.39
CA THR A 12 28.38 1.16 45.28
C THR A 12 28.98 0.80 46.64
N TYR A 13 29.79 1.70 47.18
CA TYR A 13 30.31 1.59 48.53
C TYR A 13 30.18 2.96 49.18
N ALA A 14 29.40 3.03 50.27
CA ALA A 14 28.90 4.27 50.85
C ALA A 14 28.26 5.16 49.75
N ASP A 15 28.79 6.36 49.50
CA ASP A 15 28.33 7.29 48.46
C ASP A 15 29.20 7.28 47.19
N THR A 16 30.18 6.36 47.11
CA THR A 16 31.07 6.26 45.95
C THR A 16 30.62 5.18 44.99
N VAL A 17 30.44 5.56 43.72
CA VAL A 17 30.17 4.65 42.61
C VAL A 17 31.49 4.31 41.94
N ALA A 18 31.83 3.03 41.91
CA ALA A 18 33.07 2.59 41.30
C ALA A 18 32.84 1.47 40.25
N PRO A 19 33.64 1.47 39.17
CA PRO A 19 33.43 0.57 38.05
C PRO A 19 33.94 -0.84 38.35
N ARG A 20 33.18 -1.87 37.96
CA ARG A 20 33.73 -3.23 37.84
C ARG A 20 34.48 -3.34 36.51
N ARG A 21 35.79 -3.10 36.56
CA ARG A 21 36.70 -3.09 35.39
C ARG A 21 36.53 -4.38 34.57
N GLY A 22 36.51 -4.26 33.24
CA GLY A 22 36.20 -5.36 32.31
C GLY A 22 34.72 -5.41 31.90
N ARG A 23 33.80 -5.66 32.84
CA ARG A 23 32.35 -5.69 32.55
C ARG A 23 31.80 -4.34 32.14
N LEU A 24 32.19 -3.26 32.84
CA LEU A 24 31.80 -1.91 32.43
C LEU A 24 32.35 -1.54 31.05
N HIS A 25 33.60 -1.91 30.76
CA HIS A 25 34.22 -1.63 29.46
C HIS A 25 33.44 -2.32 28.35
N ARG A 26 33.14 -3.62 28.50
CA ARG A 26 32.31 -4.37 27.55
C ARG A 26 30.92 -3.75 27.40
N TYR A 27 30.23 -3.51 28.53
CA TYR A 27 28.90 -2.89 28.54
C TYR A 27 28.89 -1.53 27.82
N TYR A 28 29.90 -0.69 28.04
CA TYR A 28 30.02 0.60 27.39
C TYR A 28 30.16 0.43 25.87
N PHE A 29 31.18 -0.28 25.39
CA PHE A 29 31.41 -0.40 23.93
C PHE A 29 30.31 -1.16 23.19
N GLU A 30 29.64 -2.10 23.85
CA GLU A 30 28.53 -2.85 23.25
C GLU A 30 27.20 -2.07 23.27
N ASN A 31 27.01 -1.06 24.11
CA ASN A 31 25.73 -0.35 24.26
C ASN A 31 25.81 1.18 24.03
N VAL A 32 26.95 1.70 23.55
CA VAL A 32 27.12 3.14 23.22
C VAL A 32 26.33 3.55 21.97
N SER A 33 26.11 2.64 21.01
CA SER A 33 25.32 2.95 19.81
C SER A 33 23.83 2.98 20.14
N MET A 34 23.15 4.05 19.73
CA MET A 34 21.69 4.16 19.77
C MET A 34 21.01 3.60 18.51
N ILE A 35 21.79 3.30 17.46
CA ILE A 35 21.27 2.69 16.23
C ILE A 35 21.10 1.18 16.50
N PRO A 36 19.87 0.63 16.42
CA PRO A 36 19.63 -0.79 16.61
C PRO A 36 20.21 -1.59 15.44
N ASP A 37 20.83 -2.72 15.72
CA ASP A 37 21.21 -3.68 14.69
C ASP A 37 19.94 -4.34 14.13
N VAL A 38 19.53 -3.97 12.90
CA VAL A 38 18.34 -4.51 12.25
C VAL A 38 18.74 -5.73 11.41
N LYS A 39 18.17 -6.91 11.73
CA LYS A 39 18.34 -8.12 10.92
C LYS A 39 17.34 -8.11 9.76
N GLN A 40 17.58 -8.94 8.75
CA GLN A 40 16.70 -9.10 7.59
C GLN A 40 16.16 -10.53 7.52
N TYR A 41 14.91 -10.66 7.07
CA TYR A 41 14.19 -11.92 6.87
C TYR A 41 13.91 -12.14 5.39
N HIS A 42 14.22 -13.33 4.88
CA HIS A 42 13.90 -13.71 3.52
C HIS A 42 12.42 -14.11 3.40
N VAL A 43 11.74 -13.60 2.38
CA VAL A 43 10.34 -13.96 2.10
C VAL A 43 10.31 -15.05 1.03
N TYR A 44 9.68 -16.17 1.35
CA TYR A 44 9.60 -17.34 0.50
C TYR A 44 8.15 -17.73 0.20
N ASP A 45 7.81 -17.75 -1.09
CA ASP A 45 6.52 -18.20 -1.59
C ASP A 45 6.45 -19.73 -1.48
N PHE A 46 5.65 -20.22 -0.54
CA PHE A 46 5.52 -21.64 -0.24
C PHE A 46 4.89 -22.41 -1.42
N LEU A 47 3.90 -21.81 -2.09
CA LEU A 47 3.20 -22.41 -3.22
C LEU A 47 4.04 -22.34 -4.50
N GLY A 48 4.60 -21.17 -4.80
CA GLY A 48 5.43 -20.93 -5.98
C GLY A 48 6.88 -21.38 -5.86
N ARG A 49 7.30 -21.87 -4.68
CA ARG A 49 8.66 -22.34 -4.35
C ARG A 49 9.77 -21.38 -4.78
N ARG A 50 9.57 -20.09 -4.57
CA ARG A 50 10.50 -19.03 -5.00
C ARG A 50 10.72 -17.98 -3.92
N SER A 51 11.90 -17.38 -3.93
CA SER A 51 12.16 -16.19 -3.12
C SER A 51 11.45 -14.99 -3.73
N VAL A 52 10.71 -14.25 -2.91
CA VAL A 52 9.96 -13.07 -3.35
C VAL A 52 10.74 -11.79 -3.03
N GLY A 53 11.38 -11.72 -1.87
CA GLY A 53 12.06 -10.53 -1.40
C GLY A 53 12.64 -10.67 0.01
N VAL A 54 12.87 -9.54 0.66
CA VAL A 54 13.44 -9.44 2.00
C VAL A 54 12.61 -8.43 2.80
N LEU A 55 12.33 -8.73 4.06
CA LEU A 55 11.69 -7.86 5.02
C LEU A 55 12.67 -7.50 6.14
N ASP A 56 12.56 -6.28 6.65
CA ASP A 56 13.31 -5.89 7.83
C ASP A 56 12.73 -6.54 9.09
N GLN A 57 13.59 -6.86 10.06
CA GLN A 57 13.18 -7.49 11.32
C GLN A 57 12.15 -6.64 12.07
N GLU A 58 12.18 -5.32 11.95
CA GLU A 58 11.17 -4.44 12.53
C GLU A 58 9.77 -4.72 11.96
N PHE A 59 9.66 -4.89 10.63
CA PHE A 59 8.38 -5.22 10.01
C PHE A 59 7.86 -6.57 10.50
N VAL A 60 8.74 -7.58 10.54
CA VAL A 60 8.39 -8.92 11.05
C VAL A 60 8.05 -8.87 12.54
N GLY A 61 8.75 -8.07 13.34
CA GLY A 61 8.49 -7.93 14.77
C GLY A 61 7.17 -7.22 15.09
N ARG A 62 6.77 -6.25 14.26
CA ARG A 62 5.53 -5.47 14.41
C ARG A 62 4.31 -6.19 13.82
N ASN A 63 4.44 -6.74 12.62
CA ASN A 63 3.35 -7.24 11.79
C ASN A 63 3.46 -8.74 11.46
N GLY A 64 4.58 -9.39 11.75
CA GLY A 64 4.81 -10.79 11.44
C GLY A 64 4.04 -11.72 12.36
N ARG A 65 2.76 -11.94 12.04
CA ARG A 65 1.93 -13.01 12.62
C ARG A 65 1.34 -13.85 11.51
N GLU A 66 1.06 -15.11 11.81
CA GLU A 66 0.35 -15.98 10.88
C GLU A 66 -1.01 -15.36 10.52
N GLY A 67 -1.37 -15.42 9.24
CA GLY A 67 -2.58 -14.81 8.70
C GLY A 67 -2.45 -13.33 8.34
N VAL A 68 -1.38 -12.64 8.73
CA VAL A 68 -1.19 -11.22 8.35
C VAL A 68 -0.86 -11.11 6.87
N GLU A 69 -1.54 -10.19 6.21
CA GLU A 69 -1.36 -9.89 4.79
C GLU A 69 -0.52 -8.63 4.62
N PHE A 70 0.39 -8.65 3.65
CA PHE A 70 1.27 -7.53 3.35
C PHE A 70 1.54 -7.40 1.85
N ILE A 71 1.80 -6.17 1.41
CA ILE A 71 2.06 -5.87 -0.01
C ILE A 71 3.56 -5.85 -0.24
N MET A 72 4.06 -6.69 -1.13
CA MET A 72 5.46 -6.67 -1.56
C MET A 72 5.56 -6.89 -3.07
N ARG A 73 6.35 -6.04 -3.75
CA ARG A 73 6.47 -6.00 -5.22
C ARG A 73 5.10 -5.89 -5.94
N GLY A 74 4.18 -5.12 -5.37
CA GLY A 74 2.85 -4.90 -5.94
C GLY A 74 1.87 -6.06 -5.78
N HIS A 75 2.25 -7.15 -5.12
CA HIS A 75 1.38 -8.28 -4.83
C HIS A 75 1.13 -8.41 -3.34
N THR A 76 -0.06 -8.91 -2.98
CA THR A 76 -0.40 -9.20 -1.59
C THR A 76 0.01 -10.63 -1.23
N TRP A 77 0.65 -10.77 -0.09
CA TRP A 77 1.19 -12.00 0.45
C TRP A 77 0.63 -12.20 1.85
N ARG A 78 0.15 -13.40 2.17
CA ARG A 78 -0.25 -13.79 3.52
C ARG A 78 0.85 -14.60 4.18
N ILE A 79 1.21 -14.24 5.40
CA ILE A 79 2.18 -14.96 6.21
C ILE A 79 1.57 -16.29 6.67
N LEU A 80 2.20 -17.39 6.27
CA LEU A 80 1.85 -18.75 6.71
C LEU A 80 2.58 -19.11 8.00
N SER A 81 3.88 -18.81 8.06
CA SER A 81 4.72 -19.12 9.21
C SER A 81 5.98 -18.26 9.20
N ILE A 82 6.56 -18.02 10.37
CA ILE A 82 7.83 -17.31 10.52
C ILE A 82 8.82 -18.25 11.20
N ASP A 83 9.93 -18.52 10.53
CA ASP A 83 11.07 -19.26 11.08
C ASP A 83 12.13 -18.23 11.48
N ASP A 84 12.14 -17.87 12.77
CA ASP A 84 13.09 -16.90 13.33
C ASP A 84 14.55 -17.41 13.30
N GLU A 85 14.77 -18.72 13.38
CA GLU A 85 16.12 -19.31 13.38
C GLU A 85 16.75 -19.22 11.99
N LYS A 86 15.95 -19.50 10.94
CA LYS A 86 16.39 -19.38 9.54
C LYS A 86 16.15 -17.99 8.94
N ARG A 87 15.53 -17.08 9.70
CA ARG A 87 15.09 -15.74 9.24
C ARG A 87 14.28 -15.84 7.95
N LEU A 88 13.29 -16.73 7.94
CA LEU A 88 12.47 -17.04 6.77
C LEU A 88 11.00 -16.77 7.08
N VAL A 89 10.34 -15.97 6.24
CA VAL A 89 8.90 -15.76 6.28
C VAL A 89 8.29 -16.54 5.11
N ASN A 90 7.56 -17.61 5.43
CA ASN A 90 6.83 -18.37 4.43
C ASN A 90 5.51 -17.68 4.15
N VAL A 91 5.21 -17.48 2.87
CA VAL A 91 4.01 -16.75 2.44
C VAL A 91 3.25 -17.49 1.34
N GLU A 92 1.97 -17.18 1.23
CA GLU A 92 1.14 -17.53 0.07
C GLU A 92 0.61 -16.26 -0.62
N PRO A 93 0.45 -16.26 -1.95
CA PRO A 93 -0.18 -15.14 -2.65
C PRO A 93 -1.67 -15.07 -2.30
N VAL A 94 -2.15 -13.86 -2.02
CA VAL A 94 -3.58 -13.57 -1.81
C VAL A 94 -4.06 -12.52 -2.80
N TYR A 95 -5.24 -12.75 -3.36
CA TYR A 95 -5.93 -11.80 -4.22
C TYR A 95 -7.10 -11.20 -3.46
N GLY A 96 -7.30 -9.87 -3.53
CA GLY A 96 -8.50 -9.26 -2.95
C GLY A 96 -8.40 -8.71 -1.52
N SER A 97 -7.23 -8.74 -0.87
CA SER A 97 -7.15 -8.31 0.53
C SER A 97 -6.98 -6.80 0.66
N LEU A 98 -8.01 -6.13 1.20
CA LEU A 98 -8.00 -4.69 1.49
C LEU A 98 -7.36 -4.34 2.86
N GLY A 99 -6.65 -5.26 3.51
CA GLY A 99 -6.01 -5.05 4.82
C GLY A 99 -4.49 -5.19 4.78
N ALA A 100 -3.91 -5.29 3.58
CA ALA A 100 -2.52 -5.66 3.40
C ALA A 100 -1.59 -4.49 3.72
N ILE A 101 -0.73 -4.67 4.71
CA ILE A 101 0.22 -3.64 5.17
C ILE A 101 1.37 -3.55 4.16
N PRO A 102 1.79 -2.37 3.69
CA PRO A 102 2.94 -2.28 2.78
C PRO A 102 4.20 -2.82 3.46
N SER A 103 4.97 -3.64 2.74
CA SER A 103 6.20 -4.28 3.22
C SER A 103 7.34 -3.31 3.55
N TRP A 104 7.18 -2.04 3.18
CA TRP A 104 8.19 -1.00 3.30
C TRP A 104 7.58 0.22 3.98
N GLU A 105 7.44 0.17 5.30
CA GLU A 105 7.39 1.37 6.12
C GLU A 105 8.83 1.82 6.35
N GLY A 106 9.43 2.49 5.37
CA GLY A 106 10.62 3.28 5.67
C GLY A 106 10.28 4.30 6.77
N GLU A 107 11.25 4.69 7.58
CA GLU A 107 11.11 5.83 8.49
C GLU A 107 10.98 7.11 7.65
N ILE A 108 9.78 7.37 7.12
CA ILE A 108 9.43 8.64 6.52
C ILE A 108 9.44 9.64 7.67
N ILE A 109 10.20 10.73 7.49
CA ILE A 109 10.22 11.84 8.45
C ILE A 109 8.76 12.32 8.59
N PRO A 110 8.19 12.26 9.81
CA PRO A 110 6.79 12.61 10.01
C PRO A 110 6.58 14.08 9.65
N VAL A 111 5.48 14.36 8.96
CA VAL A 111 5.02 15.72 8.70
C VAL A 111 4.55 16.33 10.02
N PRO A 112 5.19 17.42 10.48
CA PRO A 112 4.83 18.08 11.72
C PRO A 112 3.43 18.73 11.67
N MET A 113 2.84 18.96 12.84
CA MET A 113 1.49 19.51 12.96
C MET A 113 1.35 20.91 12.34
N ASP A 114 2.32 21.78 12.53
CA ASP A 114 2.30 23.16 11.99
C ASP A 114 2.19 23.18 10.46
N VAL A 115 2.95 22.33 9.77
CA VAL A 115 2.88 22.16 8.32
C VAL A 115 1.51 21.62 7.90
N ALA A 116 1.00 20.59 8.58
CA ALA A 116 -0.28 19.99 8.24
C ALA A 116 -1.46 20.96 8.45
N VAL A 117 -1.40 21.76 9.52
CA VAL A 117 -2.37 22.81 9.85
C VAL A 117 -2.35 23.92 8.79
N GLU A 118 -1.16 24.36 8.37
CA GLU A 118 -1.02 25.37 7.29
C GLU A 118 -1.64 24.88 5.98
N VAL A 119 -1.40 23.62 5.60
CA VAL A 119 -2.03 22.99 4.43
C VAL A 119 -3.56 22.91 4.59
N GLY A 120 -4.04 22.59 5.80
CA GLY A 120 -5.47 22.59 6.12
C GLY A 120 -6.11 23.98 5.95
N ALA A 121 -5.45 25.02 6.44
CA ALA A 121 -5.90 26.41 6.27
C ALA A 121 -5.91 26.84 4.79
N LEU A 122 -4.88 26.44 4.04
CA LEU A 122 -4.78 26.72 2.60
C LEU A 122 -5.91 26.05 1.81
N ARG A 123 -6.25 24.78 2.12
CA ARG A 123 -7.42 24.10 1.54
C ARG A 123 -8.70 24.88 1.81
N GLY A 124 -8.87 25.40 3.02
CA GLY A 124 -10.01 26.21 3.41
C GLY A 124 -10.13 27.51 2.61
N GLU A 125 -9.03 28.25 2.46
CA GLU A 125 -9.01 29.51 1.70
C GLU A 125 -9.25 29.29 0.20
N VAL A 126 -8.65 28.24 -0.38
CA VAL A 126 -8.90 27.85 -1.78
C VAL A 126 -10.38 27.46 -1.96
N ALA A 127 -10.93 26.63 -1.08
CA ALA A 127 -12.33 26.20 -1.15
C ALA A 127 -13.31 27.38 -1.05
N LYS A 128 -13.03 28.32 -0.15
CA LYS A 128 -13.82 29.55 0.00
C LYS A 128 -13.83 30.36 -1.29
N ARG A 129 -12.67 30.58 -1.92
CA ARG A 129 -12.56 31.33 -3.19
C ARG A 129 -13.25 30.63 -4.35
N VAL A 130 -13.15 29.29 -4.41
CA VAL A 130 -13.87 28.47 -5.40
C VAL A 130 -15.38 28.67 -5.26
N LEU A 131 -15.90 28.66 -4.02
CA LEU A 131 -17.34 28.87 -3.76
C LEU A 131 -17.82 30.30 -4.04
N THR A 132 -16.96 31.30 -3.84
CA THR A 132 -17.31 32.71 -4.12
C THR A 132 -17.01 33.15 -5.56
N CYS A 133 -16.59 32.23 -6.43
CA CYS A 133 -16.17 32.52 -7.82
C CYS A 133 -15.04 33.57 -7.93
N ASP A 134 -14.22 33.72 -6.89
CA ASP A 134 -13.00 34.54 -6.92
C ASP A 134 -11.83 33.72 -7.45
N ASN A 135 -10.73 34.37 -7.87
CA ASN A 135 -9.54 33.66 -8.33
C ASN A 135 -8.90 32.86 -7.18
N PRO A 136 -8.96 31.51 -7.20
CA PRO A 136 -8.48 30.67 -6.10
C PRO A 136 -6.94 30.57 -6.06
N THR A 137 -6.25 30.85 -7.17
CA THR A 137 -4.78 30.77 -7.26
C THR A 137 -4.08 31.82 -6.38
N VAL A 138 -4.78 32.90 -6.02
CA VAL A 138 -4.26 33.98 -5.16
C VAL A 138 -3.86 33.46 -3.79
N ALA A 139 -4.58 32.47 -3.25
CA ALA A 139 -4.25 31.84 -1.96
C ALA A 139 -2.86 31.18 -1.97
N LEU A 140 -2.35 30.82 -3.15
CA LEU A 140 -1.09 30.12 -3.35
C LEU A 140 0.08 31.06 -3.69
N ASN A 141 -0.15 32.38 -3.76
CA ASN A 141 0.90 33.36 -4.09
C ASN A 141 2.07 33.45 -3.11
N PRO A 142 1.89 33.24 -1.79
CA PRO A 142 3.03 33.22 -0.87
C PRO A 142 4.01 32.06 -1.11
N TYR A 143 3.60 31.03 -1.85
CA TYR A 143 4.39 29.83 -2.08
C TYR A 143 5.07 29.86 -3.45
N PRO A 144 6.30 29.34 -3.56
CA PRO A 144 7.09 29.33 -4.80
C PRO A 144 6.59 28.25 -5.77
N LEU A 145 5.35 28.40 -6.26
CA LEU A 145 4.70 27.50 -7.21
C LEU A 145 4.57 28.16 -8.58
N ASP A 146 4.80 27.40 -9.65
CA ASP A 146 4.49 27.82 -11.01
C ASP A 146 2.96 27.81 -11.26
N ALA A 147 2.54 28.36 -12.41
CA ALA A 147 1.12 28.48 -12.73
C ALA A 147 0.43 27.11 -12.86
N GLU A 148 1.10 26.12 -13.46
CA GLU A 148 0.55 24.77 -13.65
C GLU A 148 0.35 24.05 -12.31
N ALA A 149 1.33 24.14 -11.40
CA ALA A 149 1.25 23.59 -10.05
C ALA A 149 0.11 24.25 -9.25
N LYS A 150 -0.05 25.57 -9.36
CA LYS A 150 -1.17 26.28 -8.72
C LYS A 150 -2.52 25.79 -9.23
N GLU A 151 -2.67 25.61 -10.55
CA GLU A 151 -3.88 25.08 -11.15
C GLU A 151 -4.19 23.66 -10.67
N ARG A 152 -3.19 22.77 -10.61
CA ARG A 152 -3.39 21.40 -10.10
C ARG A 152 -3.88 21.37 -8.65
N VAL A 153 -3.35 22.22 -7.78
CA VAL A 153 -3.82 22.32 -6.37
C VAL A 153 -5.26 22.82 -6.31
N VAL A 154 -5.57 23.84 -7.10
CA VAL A 154 -6.93 24.39 -7.19
C VAL A 154 -7.90 23.34 -7.73
N ASP A 155 -7.53 22.61 -8.77
CA ASP A 155 -8.37 21.59 -9.39
C ASP A 155 -8.67 20.44 -8.44
N TYR A 156 -7.71 20.05 -7.60
CA TYR A 156 -7.92 19.07 -6.54
C TYR A 156 -9.01 19.51 -5.53
N VAL A 157 -8.98 20.78 -5.10
CA VAL A 157 -10.00 21.32 -4.19
C VAL A 157 -11.35 21.53 -4.90
N LYS A 158 -11.33 21.99 -6.16
CA LYS A 158 -12.53 22.11 -7.00
C LYS A 158 -13.21 20.77 -7.21
N GLU A 159 -12.46 19.68 -7.37
CA GLU A 159 -13.05 18.34 -7.53
C GLU A 159 -13.83 17.93 -6.26
N GLN A 160 -13.25 18.17 -5.08
CA GLN A 160 -13.89 17.91 -3.79
C GLN A 160 -15.21 18.70 -3.66
N VAL A 161 -15.14 20.02 -3.90
CA VAL A 161 -16.28 20.94 -3.80
C VAL A 161 -17.34 20.62 -4.86
N GLY A 162 -16.91 20.36 -6.11
CA GLY A 162 -17.79 20.07 -7.23
C GLY A 162 -18.59 18.78 -7.08
N LYS A 163 -18.06 17.80 -6.33
CA LYS A 163 -18.78 16.58 -5.93
C LYS A 163 -19.67 16.76 -4.70
N GLY A 164 -19.73 17.97 -4.13
CA GLY A 164 -20.59 18.30 -2.99
C GLY A 164 -20.07 17.80 -1.63
N PHE A 165 -18.80 17.39 -1.55
CA PHE A 165 -18.18 17.01 -0.29
C PHE A 165 -17.66 18.23 0.46
N GLU A 166 -17.70 18.15 1.79
CA GLU A 166 -17.04 19.16 2.63
C GLU A 166 -15.52 19.06 2.50
N VAL A 167 -14.85 20.21 2.60
CA VAL A 167 -13.40 20.31 2.55
C VAL A 167 -12.86 20.26 3.99
N PRO A 168 -12.03 19.28 4.35
CA PRO A 168 -11.34 19.25 5.63
C PRO A 168 -10.30 20.37 5.72
N THR A 169 -10.24 21.04 6.86
CA THR A 169 -9.33 22.17 7.13
C THR A 169 -8.67 22.04 8.50
N ASP A 170 -7.89 23.04 8.89
CA ASP A 170 -7.36 23.21 10.25
C ASP A 170 -8.43 23.31 11.34
N LYS A 171 -9.64 23.80 10.99
CA LYS A 171 -10.77 24.00 11.92
C LYS A 171 -11.97 23.09 11.64
N ARG A 172 -11.82 22.16 10.70
CA ARG A 172 -12.89 21.25 10.30
C ARG A 172 -12.36 19.84 10.08
N ILE A 173 -12.76 18.97 10.98
CA ILE A 173 -12.61 17.53 10.86
C ILE A 173 -13.82 17.01 10.08
N VAL A 174 -13.57 16.22 9.05
CA VAL A 174 -14.63 15.57 8.26
C VAL A 174 -14.52 14.07 8.47
N VAL A 175 -15.64 13.43 8.83
CA VAL A 175 -15.72 11.99 8.99
C VAL A 175 -16.56 11.42 7.85
N GLU A 176 -15.94 10.52 7.09
CA GLU A 176 -16.50 9.90 5.90
C GLU A 176 -16.56 8.39 6.06
N GLY A 177 -17.70 7.78 5.73
CA GLY A 177 -17.82 6.33 5.66
C GLY A 177 -17.82 5.87 4.20
N TYR A 178 -16.99 4.90 3.88
CA TYR A 178 -16.93 4.28 2.55
C TYR A 178 -16.82 2.77 2.68
N GLU A 179 -17.84 2.03 2.24
CA GLU A 179 -17.93 0.56 2.40
C GLU A 179 -17.68 0.07 3.84
N ARG A 180 -16.48 -0.48 4.10
CA ARG A 180 -15.97 -1.00 5.38
C ARG A 180 -14.89 -0.12 6.03
N PHE A 181 -14.68 1.07 5.47
CA PHE A 181 -13.69 2.03 5.90
C PHE A 181 -14.37 3.27 6.45
N ILE A 182 -13.77 3.85 7.49
CA ILE A 182 -14.11 5.19 7.94
C ILE A 182 -12.88 6.05 7.81
N VAL A 183 -12.97 7.09 6.99
CA VAL A 183 -11.91 8.07 6.79
C VAL A 183 -12.21 9.30 7.64
N PHE A 184 -11.33 9.53 8.60
CA PHE A 184 -11.34 10.66 9.50
C PHE A 184 -10.31 11.68 9.02
N HIS A 185 -10.77 12.72 8.36
CA HIS A 185 -9.92 13.77 7.81
C HIS A 185 -9.52 14.76 8.90
N ALA A 186 -8.23 14.78 9.23
CA ALA A 186 -7.64 15.54 10.31
C ALA A 186 -6.27 16.10 9.88
N CYS A 187 -6.18 17.41 9.65
CA CYS A 187 -4.98 18.07 9.14
C CYS A 187 -4.01 18.43 10.28
N PHE A 188 -3.60 17.44 11.10
CA PHE A 188 -2.78 17.67 12.30
C PHE A 188 -1.41 16.99 12.27
N GLY A 189 -1.00 16.40 11.14
CA GLY A 189 0.31 15.78 10.97
C GLY A 189 0.34 14.33 11.46
N ASP A 190 1.42 13.61 11.16
CA ASP A 190 1.48 12.16 11.35
C ASP A 190 1.39 11.77 12.83
N MET A 191 2.18 12.39 13.70
CA MET A 191 2.29 11.96 15.11
C MET A 191 1.03 12.27 15.93
N VAL A 192 0.35 13.38 15.65
CA VAL A 192 -0.94 13.73 16.28
C VAL A 192 -2.03 12.80 15.79
N ASN A 193 -2.08 12.55 14.47
CA ASN A 193 -3.06 11.64 13.89
C ASN A 193 -2.83 10.18 14.33
N GLU A 194 -1.57 9.75 14.52
CA GLU A 194 -1.22 8.43 15.03
C GLU A 194 -1.72 8.25 16.47
N ALA A 195 -1.51 9.25 17.33
CA ALA A 195 -2.02 9.23 18.70
C ALA A 195 -3.56 9.22 18.75
N LEU A 196 -4.20 10.08 17.97
CA LEU A 196 -5.65 10.16 17.89
C LEU A 196 -6.26 8.87 17.32
N GLY A 197 -5.69 8.34 16.24
CA GLY A 197 -6.15 7.12 15.58
C GLY A 197 -6.05 5.90 16.50
N ARG A 198 -4.94 5.73 17.21
CA ARG A 198 -4.79 4.66 18.21
C ARG A 198 -5.79 4.77 19.34
N THR A 199 -5.99 5.98 19.86
CA THR A 199 -6.93 6.24 20.95
C THR A 199 -8.35 5.88 20.54
N LEU A 200 -8.79 6.38 19.38
CA LEU A 200 -10.13 6.12 18.87
C LEU A 200 -10.34 4.65 18.52
N ALA A 201 -9.34 4.00 17.91
CA ALA A 201 -9.44 2.58 17.60
C ALA A 201 -9.54 1.72 18.87
N ALA A 202 -8.81 2.06 19.93
CA ALA A 202 -8.92 1.37 21.22
C ALA A 202 -10.33 1.51 21.82
N LEU A 203 -10.89 2.73 21.81
CA LEU A 203 -12.25 2.99 22.31
C LEU A 203 -13.32 2.27 21.49
N LEU A 204 -13.28 2.43 20.16
CA LEU A 204 -14.21 1.81 19.24
C LEU A 204 -14.13 0.28 19.34
N SER A 205 -12.92 -0.29 19.42
CA SER A 205 -12.72 -1.74 19.54
C SER A 205 -13.27 -2.26 20.86
N SER A 206 -13.04 -1.54 21.97
CA SER A 206 -13.61 -1.89 23.27
C SER A 206 -15.13 -1.78 23.30
N ARG A 207 -15.74 -0.83 22.57
CA ARG A 207 -17.19 -0.62 22.53
C ARG A 207 -17.89 -1.62 21.63
N LEU A 208 -17.35 -1.84 20.43
CA LEU A 208 -17.97 -2.65 19.39
C LEU A 208 -17.60 -4.14 19.51
N GLY A 209 -16.56 -4.48 20.28
CA GLY A 209 -16.10 -5.86 20.45
C GLY A 209 -15.39 -6.42 19.22
N VAL A 210 -15.07 -5.58 18.24
CA VAL A 210 -14.39 -5.95 16.99
C VAL A 210 -13.00 -5.31 16.93
N PRO A 211 -11.98 -5.98 16.37
CA PRO A 211 -10.67 -5.38 16.15
C PRO A 211 -10.77 -4.30 15.06
N ILE A 212 -10.11 -3.15 15.29
CA ILE A 212 -10.10 -2.02 14.35
C ILE A 212 -8.66 -1.77 13.91
N GLY A 213 -8.42 -1.96 12.62
CA GLY A 213 -7.19 -1.56 11.96
C GLY A 213 -7.14 -0.04 11.81
N VAL A 214 -5.94 0.52 11.92
CA VAL A 214 -5.69 1.96 11.77
C VAL A 214 -4.59 2.15 10.74
N GLN A 215 -4.86 3.00 9.76
CA GLN A 215 -3.86 3.55 8.85
C GLN A 215 -3.85 5.07 8.98
N VAL A 216 -2.67 5.67 9.02
CA VAL A 216 -2.51 7.12 9.20
C VAL A 216 -1.70 7.73 8.06
N ASP A 217 -2.07 8.95 7.70
CA ASP A 217 -1.28 9.91 6.93
C ASP A 217 -1.35 11.30 7.62
N PRO A 218 -0.58 12.31 7.17
CA PRO A 218 -0.53 13.64 7.80
C PRO A 218 -1.89 14.38 7.88
N TYR A 219 -2.85 13.97 7.07
CA TYR A 219 -4.13 14.64 6.86
C TYR A 219 -5.34 13.74 7.17
N ARG A 220 -5.14 12.44 7.45
CA ARG A 220 -6.21 11.44 7.52
C ARG A 220 -5.85 10.29 8.44
N ILE A 221 -6.89 9.73 9.04
CA ILE A 221 -6.87 8.47 9.76
C ILE A 221 -7.94 7.59 9.13
N ALA A 222 -7.59 6.37 8.75
CA ALA A 222 -8.55 5.40 8.25
C ALA A 222 -8.73 4.27 9.27
N PHE A 223 -9.98 4.04 9.65
CA PHE A 223 -10.39 2.92 10.49
C PHE A 223 -10.92 1.80 9.60
N ILE A 224 -10.41 0.59 9.82
CA ILE A 224 -10.67 -0.58 8.99
C ILE A 224 -11.23 -1.67 9.89
N ALA A 225 -12.37 -2.24 9.52
CA ALA A 225 -12.91 -3.41 10.20
C ALA A 225 -13.45 -4.43 9.20
N GLU A 226 -13.50 -5.69 9.63
CA GLU A 226 -14.15 -6.76 8.88
C GLU A 226 -15.67 -6.57 8.87
N GLU A 227 -16.22 -6.14 10.00
CA GLU A 227 -17.62 -5.81 10.17
C GLU A 227 -17.90 -4.34 9.86
N PHE A 228 -19.17 -4.05 9.64
CA PHE A 228 -19.61 -2.69 9.35
C PHE A 228 -19.52 -1.80 10.60
N ILE A 229 -18.85 -0.64 10.45
CA ILE A 229 -18.81 0.42 11.46
C ILE A 229 -19.49 1.67 10.90
N HIS A 230 -20.30 2.35 11.72
CA HIS A 230 -20.89 3.62 11.33
C HIS A 230 -19.90 4.77 11.58
N ALA A 231 -19.72 5.65 10.60
CA ALA A 231 -18.95 6.89 10.76
C ALA A 231 -19.45 7.76 11.95
N LYS A 232 -20.73 7.65 12.30
CA LYS A 232 -21.31 8.29 13.49
C LYS A 232 -20.68 7.79 14.80
N ASP A 233 -20.25 6.53 14.87
CA ASP A 233 -19.61 5.98 16.06
C ASP A 233 -18.28 6.69 16.33
N VAL A 234 -17.48 6.91 15.28
CA VAL A 234 -16.21 7.67 15.37
C VAL A 234 -16.47 9.12 15.80
N VAL A 235 -17.48 9.77 15.23
CA VAL A 235 -17.87 11.13 15.64
C VAL A 235 -18.24 11.17 17.12
N ASN A 236 -19.07 10.23 17.59
CA ASN A 236 -19.48 10.16 18.99
C ASN A 236 -18.28 9.94 19.92
N GLU A 237 -17.33 9.09 19.55
CA GLU A 237 -16.11 8.85 20.34
C GLU A 237 -15.29 10.13 20.48
N VAL A 238 -14.99 10.80 19.36
CA VAL A 238 -14.20 12.03 19.36
C VAL A 238 -14.83 13.12 20.21
N LEU A 239 -16.16 13.28 20.11
CA LEU A 239 -16.89 14.27 20.90
C LEU A 239 -17.03 13.89 22.39
N SER A 240 -16.82 12.61 22.74
CA SER A 240 -16.88 12.14 24.12
C SER A 240 -15.55 12.24 24.87
N LEU A 241 -14.44 12.38 24.14
CA LEU A 241 -13.09 12.49 24.70
C LEU A 241 -12.91 13.79 25.47
N LYS A 242 -12.37 13.68 26.69
CA LYS A 242 -11.96 14.82 27.51
C LYS A 242 -10.44 15.03 27.44
N PRO A 243 -9.96 16.25 27.69
CA PRO A 243 -8.53 16.49 27.85
C PRO A 243 -7.97 15.63 28.98
N GLY A 244 -6.91 14.88 28.71
CA GLY A 244 -6.26 13.91 29.60
C GLY A 244 -6.65 12.45 29.33
N ASP A 245 -7.74 12.20 28.59
CA ASP A 245 -8.18 10.85 28.26
C ASP A 245 -7.23 10.19 27.27
N VAL A 246 -6.75 10.92 26.25
CA VAL A 246 -5.84 10.42 25.22
C VAL A 246 -4.58 9.86 25.86
N THR A 247 -3.94 10.65 26.72
CA THR A 247 -2.71 10.25 27.42
C THR A 247 -2.95 9.00 28.28
N SER A 248 -4.08 8.94 28.98
CA SER A 248 -4.45 7.82 29.84
C SER A 248 -4.70 6.53 29.03
N ILE A 249 -5.48 6.62 27.95
CA ILE A 249 -5.82 5.50 27.06
C ILE A 249 -4.58 4.96 26.36
N VAL A 250 -3.74 5.84 25.80
CA VAL A 250 -2.49 5.43 25.14
C VAL A 250 -1.58 4.71 26.14
N LYS A 251 -1.37 5.24 27.34
CA LYS A 251 -0.52 4.59 28.36
C LYS A 251 -1.05 3.23 28.81
N ALA A 252 -2.37 3.04 28.84
CA ALA A 252 -2.99 1.77 29.21
C ALA A 252 -2.90 0.72 28.09
N THR A 253 -3.06 1.14 26.84
CA THR A 253 -3.17 0.23 25.68
C THR A 253 -1.83 -0.07 25.01
N LEU A 254 -0.89 0.89 25.01
CA LEU A 254 0.40 0.77 24.34
C LEU A 254 1.20 -0.47 24.79
N PRO A 255 1.28 -0.84 26.09
CA PRO A 255 2.03 -2.02 26.54
C PRO A 255 1.59 -3.36 25.93
N GLU A 256 0.35 -3.46 25.45
CA GLU A 256 -0.20 -4.68 24.85
C GLU A 256 0.14 -4.81 23.35
N THR A 257 0.65 -3.74 22.74
CA THR A 257 0.93 -3.65 21.31
C THR A 257 2.23 -4.36 20.92
N THR A 258 2.33 -4.79 19.66
CA THR A 258 3.58 -5.32 19.09
C THR A 258 4.66 -4.26 18.98
N LEU A 259 4.28 -3.01 18.72
CA LEU A 259 5.19 -1.87 18.71
C LEU A 259 5.91 -1.73 20.05
N PHE A 260 5.17 -1.81 21.17
CA PHE A 260 5.77 -1.75 22.49
C PHE A 260 6.68 -2.93 22.77
N ALA A 261 6.25 -4.16 22.49
CA ALA A 261 7.07 -5.35 22.68
C ALA A 261 8.38 -5.27 21.88
N TRP A 262 8.30 -4.83 20.63
CA TRP A 262 9.45 -4.59 19.76
C TRP A 262 10.40 -3.54 20.34
N LYS A 263 9.88 -2.34 20.66
CA LYS A 263 10.72 -1.25 21.18
C LYS A 263 11.33 -1.61 22.55
N LEU A 264 10.55 -2.24 23.43
CA LEU A 264 11.01 -2.72 24.73
C LEU A 264 12.19 -3.68 24.59
N TRP A 265 12.17 -4.57 23.60
CA TRP A 265 13.28 -5.49 23.37
C TRP A 265 14.59 -4.74 23.08
N HIS A 266 14.54 -3.70 22.25
CA HIS A 266 15.71 -2.88 21.92
C HIS A 266 16.15 -1.98 23.08
N VAL A 267 15.21 -1.42 23.84
CA VAL A 267 15.53 -0.69 25.08
C VAL A 267 16.17 -1.64 26.09
N ALA A 268 15.62 -2.84 26.28
CA ALA A 268 16.16 -3.85 27.18
C ALA A 268 17.58 -4.30 26.80
N LYS A 269 17.89 -4.38 25.49
CA LYS A 269 19.27 -4.58 25.01
C LYS A 269 20.20 -3.43 25.43
N ARG A 270 19.81 -2.17 25.17
CA ARG A 270 20.60 -0.99 25.57
C ARG A 270 20.84 -0.90 27.07
N PHE A 271 19.89 -1.36 27.88
CA PHE A 271 19.99 -1.42 29.34
C PHE A 271 20.72 -2.68 29.86
N GLY A 272 21.17 -3.57 28.97
CA GLY A 272 21.87 -4.81 29.31
C GLY A 272 21.01 -5.86 30.02
N VAL A 273 19.69 -5.77 29.90
CA VAL A 273 18.74 -6.80 30.38
C VAL A 273 18.66 -7.95 29.39
N VAL A 274 18.81 -7.66 28.11
CA VAL A 274 18.85 -8.64 27.01
C VAL A 274 20.22 -8.59 26.36
N GLU A 275 20.80 -9.75 26.03
CA GLU A 275 22.08 -9.84 25.33
C GLU A 275 21.98 -9.24 23.92
N ARG A 276 23.05 -8.61 23.43
CA ARG A 276 23.06 -7.94 22.12
C ARG A 276 22.71 -8.89 20.97
N GLU A 277 23.26 -10.11 20.99
CA GLU A 277 23.06 -11.12 19.94
C GLU A 277 21.70 -11.83 20.00
N ALA A 278 20.95 -11.67 21.10
CA ALA A 278 19.68 -12.37 21.29
C ALA A 278 18.69 -12.07 20.16
N ASP A 279 18.13 -13.11 19.56
CA ASP A 279 17.11 -13.00 18.51
C ASP A 279 15.77 -12.58 19.11
N TYR A 280 15.10 -11.64 18.43
CA TYR A 280 13.78 -11.18 18.85
C TYR A 280 12.76 -12.31 18.73
N ARG A 281 11.99 -12.53 19.80
CA ARG A 281 10.82 -13.41 19.81
C ARG A 281 9.66 -12.70 20.48
N LEU A 282 8.53 -12.54 19.77
CA LEU A 282 7.38 -11.77 20.26
C LEU A 282 6.87 -12.25 21.63
N ASN A 283 6.80 -13.57 21.85
CA ASN A 283 6.34 -14.15 23.11
C ASN A 283 7.28 -13.80 24.29
N GLN A 284 8.59 -13.80 24.05
CA GLN A 284 9.57 -13.43 25.08
C GLN A 284 9.53 -11.93 25.36
N ALA A 285 9.42 -11.10 24.32
CA ALA A 285 9.28 -9.65 24.46
C ALA A 285 8.02 -9.27 25.27
N ARG A 286 6.89 -9.94 25.05
CA ARG A 286 5.67 -9.76 25.85
C ARG A 286 5.84 -10.20 27.30
N ALA A 287 6.49 -11.34 27.54
CA ALA A 287 6.81 -11.78 28.89
C ALA A 287 7.70 -10.74 29.62
N LEU A 288 8.73 -10.23 28.94
CA LEU A 288 9.58 -9.16 29.46
C LEU A 288 8.79 -7.88 29.77
N ALA A 289 7.84 -7.49 28.92
CA ALA A 289 6.98 -6.32 29.17
C ALA A 289 6.22 -6.43 30.50
N SER A 290 5.69 -7.62 30.80
CA SER A 290 5.00 -7.87 32.07
C SER A 290 5.95 -7.88 33.27
N MET A 291 7.16 -8.46 33.13
CA MET A 291 8.14 -8.56 34.22
C MET A 291 8.83 -7.23 34.54
N LEU A 292 9.01 -6.38 33.53
CA LEU A 292 9.71 -5.10 33.64
C LEU A 292 8.76 -3.93 33.93
N LYS A 293 7.50 -4.21 34.26
CA LYS A 293 6.56 -3.16 34.68
C LYS A 293 7.15 -2.36 35.84
N ASP A 294 6.95 -1.04 35.79
CA ASP A 294 7.47 -0.07 36.78
C ASP A 294 9.01 0.00 36.89
N THR A 295 9.74 -0.56 35.91
CA THR A 295 11.20 -0.40 35.81
C THR A 295 11.57 0.78 34.91
N PRO A 296 12.80 1.32 35.02
CA PRO A 296 13.31 2.35 34.11
C PRO A 296 13.29 1.92 32.64
N VAL A 297 13.44 0.62 32.35
CA VAL A 297 13.40 0.07 30.98
C VAL A 297 12.01 0.26 30.37
N PHE A 298 10.96 -0.01 31.16
CA PHE A 298 9.57 0.17 30.73
C PHE A 298 9.21 1.65 30.58
N ALA A 299 9.63 2.49 31.55
CA ALA A 299 9.40 3.93 31.49
C ALA A 299 10.10 4.59 30.29
N GLU A 300 11.34 4.20 29.98
CA GLU A 300 12.07 4.68 28.81
C GLU A 300 11.40 4.21 27.52
N THR A 301 10.93 2.96 27.46
CA THR A 301 10.21 2.46 26.28
C THR A 301 8.94 3.26 26.00
N LEU A 302 8.15 3.55 27.05
CA LEU A 302 6.99 4.44 26.92
C LEU A 302 7.41 5.81 26.42
N ARG A 303 8.40 6.44 27.08
CA ARG A 303 8.90 7.77 26.71
C ARG A 303 9.32 7.83 25.25
N GLU A 304 10.12 6.88 24.80
CA GLU A 304 10.66 6.85 23.44
C GLU A 304 9.55 6.71 22.40
N ILE A 305 8.59 5.80 22.58
CA ILE A 305 7.45 5.69 21.65
C ILE A 305 6.62 6.98 21.67
N THR A 306 6.35 7.53 22.85
CA THR A 306 5.57 8.78 22.98
C THR A 306 6.30 10.02 22.50
N THR A 307 7.60 9.94 22.22
CA THR A 307 8.40 11.08 21.73
C THR A 307 8.70 10.94 20.24
N GLU A 308 8.97 9.72 19.77
CA GLU A 308 9.39 9.48 18.39
C GLU A 308 8.21 9.19 17.45
N LYS A 309 7.11 8.63 17.96
CA LYS A 309 6.00 8.15 17.12
C LYS A 309 4.67 8.82 17.41
N LEU A 310 4.50 9.46 18.58
CA LEU A 310 3.25 10.07 19.01
C LEU A 310 3.49 11.50 19.49
N ASP A 311 2.50 12.38 19.34
CA ASP A 311 2.54 13.73 19.90
C ASP A 311 1.33 13.94 20.82
N LEU A 312 1.44 13.44 22.05
CA LEU A 312 0.32 13.46 23.00
C LEU A 312 -0.06 14.88 23.43
N GLU A 313 0.92 15.78 23.56
CA GLU A 313 0.66 17.15 24.00
C GLU A 313 -0.24 17.88 23.00
N ASN A 314 0.12 17.83 21.71
CA ASN A 314 -0.69 18.48 20.69
C ASN A 314 -2.01 17.73 20.42
N THR A 315 -2.07 16.40 20.56
CA THR A 315 -3.35 15.69 20.49
C THR A 315 -4.32 16.14 21.58
N GLU A 316 -3.86 16.32 22.82
CA GLU A 316 -4.70 16.83 23.91
C GLU A 316 -5.18 18.27 23.66
N ARG A 317 -4.33 19.10 23.01
CA ARG A 317 -4.72 20.44 22.55
C ARG A 317 -5.82 20.39 21.49
N VAL A 318 -5.71 19.50 20.51
CA VAL A 318 -6.75 19.29 19.49
C VAL A 318 -8.07 18.87 20.13
N ILE A 319 -8.06 17.91 21.07
CA ILE A 319 -9.27 17.51 21.81
C ILE A 319 -9.85 18.67 22.62
N SER A 320 -9.01 19.49 23.24
CA SER A 320 -9.45 20.69 23.95
C SER A 320 -10.14 21.70 23.01
N MET A 321 -9.59 21.92 21.81
CA MET A 321 -10.16 22.80 20.79
C MET A 321 -11.48 22.25 20.20
N VAL A 322 -11.61 20.93 20.05
CA VAL A 322 -12.87 20.29 19.67
C VAL A 322 -13.94 20.52 20.74
N ASN A 323 -13.58 20.30 22.02
CA ASN A 323 -14.50 20.51 23.14
C ASN A 323 -14.90 21.98 23.35
N ALA A 324 -14.00 22.92 23.03
CA ALA A 324 -14.30 24.36 23.03
C ALA A 324 -15.15 24.79 21.82
N GLY A 325 -15.34 23.93 20.82
CA GLY A 325 -16.06 24.24 19.59
C GLY A 325 -15.24 25.06 18.58
N GLU A 326 -13.93 25.21 18.78
CA GLU A 326 -13.02 25.87 17.84
C GLU A 326 -12.78 25.02 16.58
N ILE A 327 -12.77 23.70 16.76
CA ILE A 327 -12.69 22.71 15.68
C ILE A 327 -14.04 22.01 15.55
N THR A 328 -14.66 22.14 14.39
CA THR A 328 -15.93 21.48 14.06
C THR A 328 -15.69 20.05 13.57
N VAL A 329 -16.51 19.10 14.03
CA VAL A 329 -16.52 17.71 13.54
C VAL A 329 -17.79 17.51 12.72
N VAL A 330 -17.64 17.22 11.43
CA VAL A 330 -18.75 17.08 10.49
C VAL A 330 -18.80 15.67 9.93
N LEU A 331 -20.00 15.10 9.87
CA LEU A 331 -20.25 13.83 9.20
C LEU A 331 -20.63 14.11 7.73
N THR A 332 -19.90 13.55 6.77
CA THR A 332 -20.25 13.71 5.35
C THR A 332 -21.41 12.81 4.94
N ARG A 333 -22.02 13.13 3.78
CA ARG A 333 -23.16 12.39 3.23
C ARG A 333 -22.70 11.35 2.22
N GLY A 334 -23.28 10.16 2.29
CA GLY A 334 -23.11 9.11 1.29
C GLY A 334 -22.08 8.06 1.73
N ARG A 335 -22.41 6.79 1.47
CA ARG A 335 -21.59 5.61 1.84
C ARG A 335 -21.02 4.88 0.62
N GLU A 336 -21.60 5.13 -0.56
CA GLU A 336 -21.28 4.44 -1.80
C GLU A 336 -20.18 5.15 -2.61
N VAL A 337 -19.97 6.45 -2.36
CA VAL A 337 -19.01 7.27 -3.10
C VAL A 337 -18.03 7.88 -2.12
N HIS A 338 -16.74 7.64 -2.37
CA HIS A 338 -15.68 8.27 -1.60
C HIS A 338 -15.40 9.70 -2.13
N SER A 339 -14.91 10.58 -1.27
CA SER A 339 -14.46 11.90 -1.69
C SER A 339 -13.10 11.81 -2.42
N PRO A 340 -12.80 12.74 -3.36
CA PRO A 340 -11.47 12.87 -3.95
C PRO A 340 -10.37 12.97 -2.89
N MET A 341 -10.68 13.64 -1.78
CA MET A 341 -9.76 13.75 -0.67
C MET A 341 -9.60 12.46 0.11
N ALA A 342 -10.55 11.52 0.15
CA ALA A 342 -10.38 10.23 0.83
C ALA A 342 -9.53 9.22 0.04
N LEU A 343 -9.45 9.38 -1.29
CA LEU A 343 -8.80 8.43 -2.19
C LEU A 343 -7.33 8.09 -1.82
N PRO A 344 -6.44 9.03 -1.43
CA PRO A 344 -5.04 8.70 -1.18
C PRO A 344 -4.82 7.70 -0.03
N ILE A 345 -5.61 7.78 1.04
CA ILE A 345 -5.48 6.83 2.16
C ILE A 345 -6.18 5.51 1.82
N ILE A 346 -7.30 5.55 1.10
CA ILE A 346 -8.00 4.36 0.63
C ILE A 346 -7.11 3.55 -0.34
N ASP A 347 -6.39 4.23 -1.25
CA ASP A 347 -5.45 3.62 -2.21
C ASP A 347 -4.23 2.96 -1.52
N ARG A 348 -3.87 3.44 -0.32
CA ARG A 348 -2.84 2.81 0.52
C ARG A 348 -3.34 1.53 1.20
N ILE A 349 -4.65 1.44 1.46
CA ILE A 349 -5.28 0.33 2.20
C ILE A 349 -5.73 -0.79 1.25
N VAL A 350 -6.25 -0.41 0.08
CA VAL A 350 -6.77 -1.34 -0.92
C VAL A 350 -5.69 -1.64 -1.97
N PRO A 351 -5.41 -2.92 -2.30
CA PRO A 351 -4.53 -3.29 -3.40
C PRO A 351 -4.95 -2.58 -4.69
N HIS A 352 -3.95 -2.06 -5.41
CA HIS A 352 -4.13 -1.22 -6.60
C HIS A 352 -5.01 -1.86 -7.69
N ASP A 353 -5.10 -3.19 -7.73
CA ASP A 353 -5.88 -3.96 -8.72
C ASP A 353 -7.41 -3.92 -8.48
N LEU A 354 -7.89 -3.52 -7.30
CA LEU A 354 -9.31 -3.60 -6.92
C LEU A 354 -10.07 -2.28 -7.08
N LEU A 355 -9.44 -1.13 -6.78
CA LEU A 355 -10.08 0.19 -6.95
C LEU A 355 -9.91 0.75 -8.36
N ARG A 356 -8.80 0.38 -9.01
CA ARG A 356 -8.61 0.62 -10.43
C ARG A 356 -8.68 -0.73 -11.11
N PRO A 357 -9.78 -1.09 -11.80
CA PRO A 357 -9.56 -1.71 -13.10
C PRO A 357 -8.53 -0.79 -13.76
N ALA A 358 -7.42 -1.34 -14.24
CA ALA A 358 -6.50 -0.60 -15.09
C ALA A 358 -7.29 -0.17 -16.33
N PHE A 359 -8.15 0.84 -16.21
CA PHE A 359 -8.75 1.53 -17.31
C PHE A 359 -7.56 2.18 -17.96
N PRO A 360 -7.13 1.69 -19.13
CA PRO A 360 -6.09 2.38 -19.84
C PRO A 360 -6.63 3.79 -20.03
N THR A 361 -5.87 4.81 -19.63
CA THR A 361 -6.16 6.20 -19.98
C THR A 361 -6.48 6.22 -21.48
N ARG A 362 -7.37 7.11 -21.97
CA ARG A 362 -7.69 7.18 -23.41
C ARG A 362 -6.42 7.10 -24.27
N ASP A 363 -5.35 7.73 -23.81
CA ASP A 363 -4.02 7.74 -24.42
C ASP A 363 -3.35 6.35 -24.49
N VAL A 364 -3.44 5.54 -23.43
CA VAL A 364 -2.89 4.17 -23.41
C VAL A 364 -3.71 3.24 -24.32
N THR A 365 -5.05 3.33 -24.29
CA THR A 365 -5.90 2.59 -25.25
C THR A 365 -5.59 2.98 -26.69
N ASN A 366 -5.42 4.27 -26.96
CA ASN A 366 -5.07 4.77 -28.29
C ASN A 366 -3.68 4.29 -28.71
N LEU A 367 -2.70 4.27 -27.81
CA LEU A 367 -1.35 3.79 -28.09
C LEU A 367 -1.33 2.29 -28.39
N VAL A 368 -2.06 1.48 -27.61
CA VAL A 368 -2.20 0.04 -27.88
C VAL A 368 -2.93 -0.22 -29.20
N LYS A 369 -3.99 0.53 -29.48
CA LYS A 369 -4.74 0.43 -30.74
C LYS A 369 -3.87 0.82 -31.93
N GLU A 370 -3.13 1.92 -31.86
CA GLU A 370 -2.18 2.36 -32.90
C GLU A 370 -1.10 1.31 -33.13
N ARG A 371 -0.56 0.72 -32.06
CA ARG A 371 0.43 -0.37 -32.15
C ARG A 371 -0.15 -1.58 -32.90
N LEU A 372 -1.33 -2.07 -32.50
CA LEU A 372 -1.96 -3.24 -33.13
C LEU A 372 -2.30 -3.00 -34.60
N LEU A 373 -2.75 -1.79 -34.96
CA LEU A 373 -3.07 -1.43 -36.33
C LEU A 373 -1.84 -1.32 -37.25
N ASN A 374 -0.69 -0.92 -36.69
CA ASN A 374 0.57 -0.78 -37.43
C ASN A 374 1.41 -2.07 -37.47
N GLU A 375 1.02 -3.11 -36.71
CA GLU A 375 1.69 -4.41 -36.73
C GLU A 375 1.59 -5.03 -38.12
N ARG A 376 2.72 -5.50 -38.66
CA ARG A 376 2.79 -6.12 -39.99
C ARG A 376 2.66 -7.63 -39.85
N MET A 377 1.68 -8.20 -40.54
CA MET A 377 1.42 -9.63 -40.49
C MET A 377 1.47 -10.23 -41.89
N LYS A 378 1.88 -11.49 -41.97
CA LYS A 378 1.91 -12.25 -43.23
C LYS A 378 0.60 -13.02 -43.38
N PHE A 379 -0.05 -12.80 -44.52
CA PHE A 379 -1.29 -13.47 -44.90
C PHE A 379 -1.00 -14.52 -45.97
N ILE A 380 -1.57 -15.71 -45.82
CA ILE A 380 -1.39 -16.82 -46.76
C ILE A 380 -2.74 -17.46 -47.07
N CYS A 381 -3.01 -17.72 -48.36
CA CYS A 381 -4.21 -18.42 -48.79
C CYS A 381 -4.14 -19.92 -48.46
N LEU A 382 -5.05 -20.44 -47.64
CA LEU A 382 -5.13 -21.88 -47.34
C LEU A 382 -5.91 -22.67 -48.40
N SER A 383 -6.69 -22.01 -49.24
CA SER A 383 -7.54 -22.69 -50.22
C SER A 383 -6.76 -23.17 -51.45
N ARG A 384 -5.92 -22.31 -52.03
CA ARG A 384 -5.13 -22.62 -53.24
C ARG A 384 -3.63 -22.35 -53.10
N ASN A 385 -3.17 -21.85 -51.94
CA ASN A 385 -1.77 -21.48 -51.69
C ASN A 385 -1.14 -20.56 -52.76
N ASP A 386 -1.98 -19.76 -53.42
CA ASP A 386 -1.67 -18.98 -54.61
C ASP A 386 -1.21 -17.56 -54.29
N TRP A 387 -1.50 -17.09 -53.09
CA TRP A 387 -1.21 -15.73 -52.61
C TRP A 387 -0.57 -15.75 -51.23
N GLU A 388 0.51 -14.96 -51.11
CA GLU A 388 1.06 -14.52 -49.84
C GLU A 388 1.35 -13.01 -49.91
N GLY A 389 1.22 -12.32 -48.78
CA GLY A 389 1.57 -10.91 -48.70
C GLY A 389 1.69 -10.43 -47.27
N VAL A 390 2.52 -9.41 -47.07
CA VAL A 390 2.77 -8.81 -45.75
C VAL A 390 2.16 -7.43 -45.72
N TYR A 391 1.14 -7.25 -44.88
CA TYR A 391 0.39 -5.99 -44.78
C TYR A 391 0.29 -5.57 -43.31
N PRO A 392 0.32 -4.25 -43.02
CA PRO A 392 -0.12 -3.74 -41.73
C PRO A 392 -1.63 -3.97 -41.57
N VAL A 393 -2.07 -4.28 -40.35
CA VAL A 393 -3.49 -4.57 -40.06
C VAL A 393 -4.43 -3.43 -40.47
N ARG A 394 -3.98 -2.17 -40.37
CA ARG A 394 -4.72 -0.97 -40.77
C ARG A 394 -5.21 -1.00 -42.22
N LEU A 395 -4.44 -1.59 -43.13
CA LEU A 395 -4.74 -1.59 -44.56
C LEU A 395 -5.65 -2.75 -45.00
N LEU A 396 -6.04 -3.62 -44.07
CA LEU A 396 -6.92 -4.73 -44.41
C LEU A 396 -8.36 -4.25 -44.65
N PRO A 397 -9.09 -4.83 -45.61
CA PRO A 397 -10.54 -4.67 -45.70
C PRO A 397 -11.24 -5.35 -44.52
N ASP A 398 -12.46 -4.93 -44.20
CA ASP A 398 -13.24 -5.54 -43.11
C ASP A 398 -13.48 -7.03 -43.31
N ARG A 399 -13.56 -7.49 -44.56
CA ARG A 399 -13.52 -8.91 -44.94
C ARG A 399 -12.23 -9.24 -45.67
N VAL A 400 -11.40 -10.08 -45.08
CA VAL A 400 -10.13 -10.51 -45.68
C VAL A 400 -10.37 -11.63 -46.68
N GLN A 401 -9.87 -11.47 -47.90
CA GLN A 401 -9.98 -12.43 -48.99
C GLN A 401 -8.66 -12.58 -49.73
N CYS A 402 -8.42 -13.75 -50.32
CA CYS A 402 -7.30 -13.94 -51.23
C CYS A 402 -7.46 -13.08 -52.49
N LEU A 403 -6.42 -12.34 -52.87
CA LEU A 403 -6.45 -11.46 -54.04
C LEU A 403 -6.46 -12.19 -55.39
N LYS A 404 -6.21 -13.51 -55.41
CA LYS A 404 -6.18 -14.31 -56.65
C LYS A 404 -7.40 -15.20 -56.81
N CYS A 405 -7.77 -15.96 -55.78
CA CYS A 405 -8.90 -16.90 -55.84
C CYS A 405 -10.14 -16.46 -55.05
N HIS A 406 -10.12 -15.27 -54.44
CA HIS A 406 -11.24 -14.69 -53.68
C HIS A 406 -11.74 -15.55 -52.49
N SER A 407 -10.99 -16.58 -52.09
CA SER A 407 -11.32 -17.40 -50.93
C SER A 407 -11.17 -16.59 -49.63
N THR A 408 -12.10 -16.80 -48.69
CA THR A 408 -12.06 -16.24 -47.33
C THR A 408 -11.18 -17.05 -46.38
N MET A 409 -10.66 -18.21 -46.83
CA MET A 409 -9.73 -19.04 -46.05
C MET A 409 -8.30 -18.50 -46.14
N VAL A 410 -8.04 -17.44 -45.38
CA VAL A 410 -6.74 -16.78 -45.29
C VAL A 410 -6.22 -16.90 -43.86
N THR A 411 -5.04 -17.48 -43.68
CA THR A 411 -4.36 -17.53 -42.39
C THR A 411 -3.43 -16.34 -42.19
N VAL A 412 -3.11 -16.07 -40.94
CA VAL A 412 -2.13 -15.07 -40.48
C VAL A 412 -0.95 -15.77 -39.81
N THR A 413 0.25 -15.26 -40.05
CA THR A 413 1.49 -15.63 -39.32
C THR A 413 2.44 -14.43 -39.24
N VAL A 414 3.57 -14.60 -38.57
CA VAL A 414 4.64 -13.59 -38.48
C VAL A 414 5.32 -13.36 -39.84
N PRO A 415 5.79 -12.14 -40.14
CA PRO A 415 6.46 -11.84 -41.42
C PRO A 415 7.63 -12.75 -41.78
N GLN A 416 8.36 -13.24 -40.77
CA GLN A 416 9.55 -14.09 -40.93
C GLN A 416 9.22 -15.58 -41.12
N ASP A 417 7.94 -15.97 -41.18
CA ASP A 417 7.56 -17.36 -41.40
C ASP A 417 7.61 -17.70 -42.89
N PHE A 418 8.73 -18.32 -43.29
CA PHE A 418 8.97 -18.81 -44.65
C PHE A 418 8.56 -20.28 -44.85
N GLU A 419 8.31 -21.01 -43.77
CA GLU A 419 8.07 -22.45 -43.79
C GLU A 419 6.59 -22.79 -43.94
N LEU A 420 5.68 -21.96 -43.40
CA LEU A 420 4.24 -22.24 -43.42
C LEU A 420 3.69 -22.48 -44.82
N ARG A 421 4.17 -21.74 -45.83
CA ARG A 421 3.77 -21.91 -47.22
C ARG A 421 4.11 -23.31 -47.78
N ARG A 422 5.28 -23.83 -47.42
CA ARG A 422 5.74 -25.18 -47.81
C ARG A 422 4.94 -26.27 -47.11
N ILE A 423 4.59 -26.04 -45.83
CA ILE A 423 3.73 -26.96 -45.07
C ILE A 423 2.34 -27.06 -45.70
N ILE A 424 1.75 -25.92 -46.09
CA ILE A 424 0.47 -25.86 -46.81
C ILE A 424 0.56 -26.65 -48.13
N GLU A 425 1.64 -26.46 -48.89
CA GLU A 425 1.87 -27.16 -50.16
C GLU A 425 2.00 -28.69 -49.99
N LYS A 426 2.79 -29.15 -49.01
CA LYS A 426 2.90 -30.57 -48.66
C LYS A 426 1.56 -31.19 -48.29
N HIS A 427 0.75 -30.47 -47.50
CA HIS A 427 -0.58 -30.91 -47.11
C HIS A 427 -1.53 -31.03 -48.32
N MET A 428 -1.51 -30.04 -49.24
CA MET A 428 -2.30 -30.09 -50.47
C MET A 428 -1.88 -31.23 -51.40
N ALA A 429 -0.58 -31.55 -51.46
CA ALA A 429 -0.02 -32.66 -52.21
C ALA A 429 -0.23 -34.05 -51.55
N LYS A 430 -0.91 -34.11 -50.39
CA LYS A 430 -1.15 -35.33 -49.59
C LYS A 430 0.13 -36.06 -49.15
N VAL A 431 1.24 -35.33 -49.01
CA VAL A 431 2.49 -35.87 -48.46
C VAL A 431 2.33 -36.00 -46.93
N LYS A 432 2.90 -37.06 -46.33
CA LYS A 432 2.87 -37.22 -44.86
C LYS A 432 3.63 -36.06 -44.19
N LEU A 433 2.95 -35.36 -43.30
CA LEU A 433 3.51 -34.30 -42.46
C LEU A 433 4.14 -34.89 -41.19
N ASN A 434 5.18 -34.24 -40.68
CA ASN A 434 5.73 -34.55 -39.35
C ASN A 434 4.82 -33.98 -38.25
N ALA A 435 4.92 -34.50 -37.02
CA ALA A 435 4.07 -34.08 -35.89
C ALA A 435 4.12 -32.56 -35.59
N GLU A 436 5.27 -31.91 -35.81
CA GLU A 436 5.42 -30.45 -35.67
C GLU A 436 4.74 -29.68 -36.82
N GLU A 437 4.87 -30.19 -38.05
CA GLU A 437 4.23 -29.58 -39.24
C GLU A 437 2.69 -29.69 -39.15
N GLU A 438 2.17 -30.80 -38.62
CA GLU A 438 0.75 -31.00 -38.38
C GLU A 438 0.20 -30.00 -37.34
N ARG A 439 0.93 -29.77 -36.24
CA ARG A 439 0.55 -28.75 -35.24
C ARG A 439 0.54 -27.34 -35.84
N ARG A 440 1.52 -26.99 -36.67
CA ARG A 440 1.57 -25.69 -37.36
C ARG A 440 0.43 -25.51 -38.36
N TRP A 441 0.12 -26.55 -39.13
CA TRP A 441 -1.03 -26.56 -40.03
C TRP A 441 -2.36 -26.36 -39.28
N LEU A 442 -2.59 -27.09 -38.19
CA LEU A 442 -3.79 -26.95 -37.37
C LEU A 442 -3.93 -25.53 -36.78
N THR A 443 -2.81 -24.94 -36.35
CA THR A 443 -2.77 -23.56 -35.83
C THR A 443 -3.16 -22.56 -36.92
N ALA A 444 -2.60 -22.71 -38.12
CA ALA A 444 -2.94 -21.87 -39.27
C ALA A 444 -4.41 -22.04 -39.70
N TRP A 445 -4.94 -23.26 -39.68
CA TRP A 445 -6.34 -23.52 -40.00
C TRP A 445 -7.30 -22.84 -39.00
N LYS A 446 -7.00 -22.90 -37.70
CA LYS A 446 -7.77 -22.18 -36.68
C LYS A 446 -7.68 -20.66 -36.82
N ALA A 447 -6.49 -20.13 -37.10
CA ALA A 447 -6.30 -18.71 -37.35
C ALA A 447 -7.10 -18.23 -38.58
N ALA A 448 -7.15 -19.04 -39.64
CA ALA A 448 -7.97 -18.76 -40.81
C ALA A 448 -9.47 -18.78 -40.49
N GLY A 449 -9.94 -19.66 -39.60
CA GLY A 449 -11.31 -19.64 -39.10
C GLY A 449 -11.67 -18.32 -38.40
N ILE A 450 -10.79 -17.81 -37.53
CA ILE A 450 -10.98 -16.53 -36.84
C ILE A 450 -11.04 -15.36 -37.84
N ILE A 451 -10.15 -15.34 -38.83
CA ILE A 451 -10.16 -14.33 -39.89
C ILE A 451 -11.41 -14.44 -40.75
N GLN A 452 -11.87 -15.65 -41.06
CA GLN A 452 -13.07 -15.85 -41.85
C GLN A 452 -14.33 -15.32 -41.14
N THR A 453 -14.42 -15.48 -39.82
CA THR A 453 -15.56 -15.00 -39.01
C THR A 453 -15.50 -13.50 -38.72
N TYR A 454 -14.33 -13.00 -38.29
CA TYR A 454 -14.19 -11.64 -37.74
C TYR A 454 -13.40 -10.68 -38.64
N GLY A 455 -12.85 -11.16 -39.75
CA GLY A 455 -12.13 -10.36 -40.74
C GLY A 455 -10.99 -9.54 -40.14
N ARG A 456 -10.99 -8.23 -40.38
CA ARG A 456 -9.96 -7.31 -39.85
C ARG A 456 -9.91 -7.29 -38.32
N LEU A 457 -11.03 -7.44 -37.63
CA LEU A 457 -11.05 -7.49 -36.16
C LEU A 457 -10.31 -8.74 -35.65
N GLY A 458 -10.53 -9.88 -36.29
CA GLY A 458 -9.80 -11.12 -36.01
C GLY A 458 -8.29 -10.97 -36.20
N ALA A 459 -7.88 -10.30 -37.29
CA ALA A 459 -6.48 -9.98 -37.53
C ALA A 459 -5.90 -9.01 -36.48
N THR A 460 -6.69 -8.05 -36.00
CA THR A 460 -6.27 -7.09 -34.95
C THR A 460 -6.02 -7.79 -33.62
N VAL A 461 -6.86 -8.77 -33.27
CA VAL A 461 -6.71 -9.58 -32.05
C VAL A 461 -5.48 -10.48 -32.14
N LEU A 462 -5.26 -11.14 -33.28
CA LEU A 462 -4.11 -12.02 -33.52
C LEU A 462 -2.77 -11.26 -33.65
N ALA A 463 -2.80 -9.94 -33.83
CA ALA A 463 -1.62 -9.07 -33.70
C ALA A 463 -1.21 -8.82 -32.22
N GLY A 464 -2.05 -9.24 -31.26
CA GLY A 464 -1.76 -9.21 -29.84
C GLY A 464 -0.61 -10.15 -29.47
N ARG A 465 0.36 -9.67 -28.69
CA ARG A 465 1.43 -10.54 -28.18
C ARG A 465 0.83 -11.55 -27.21
N GLY A 466 1.14 -12.83 -27.40
CA GLY A 466 0.63 -13.90 -26.55
C GLY A 466 -0.81 -14.33 -26.86
N VAL A 467 -1.45 -13.75 -27.87
CA VAL A 467 -2.79 -14.15 -28.34
C VAL A 467 -2.61 -15.09 -29.53
N GLY A 468 -2.87 -16.38 -29.31
CA GLY A 468 -2.88 -17.39 -30.36
C GLY A 468 -4.31 -17.76 -30.76
N PRO A 469 -4.52 -18.48 -31.87
CA PRO A 469 -5.84 -18.99 -32.23
C PRO A 469 -6.39 -20.07 -31.27
N THR A 470 -5.61 -20.45 -30.25
CA THR A 470 -5.95 -21.44 -29.22
C THR A 470 -5.94 -20.87 -27.80
N THR A 471 -5.65 -19.59 -27.65
CA THR A 471 -5.51 -18.87 -26.37
C THR A 471 -6.52 -17.75 -26.37
#